data_AF-A0A2P5DKK8-F1
#
_entry.id   AF-A0A2P5DKK8-F1
#
_cell.length_a   1.000
_cell.length_b   1.000
_cell.length_c   1.000
_cell.angle_alpha   90.00
_cell.angle_beta   90.00
_cell.angle_gamma   90.00
#
_symmetry.space_group_name_H-M   'P 1'
#
loop_
_entity.id
_entity.type
_entity.pdbx_description
1 polymer ?
#
loop_
_entity_poly.entity_id
_entity_poly.type
_entity_poly.pdbx_seq_one_letter_code
_entity_poly.pdbx_strand_id
1 'polypeptide(L)'
;MKNGQLYKRSFLGKFLRCIGPNEIEEVMKEVHAGDCGSRMGGRRLYEQLISMGYFWPAMENETMEFARRCEACQKLGNLIHAPSVEMGSVTSPWPFHTWSLD
;
A
#
# COMPACT_ATOMS: atom_id res chain seq x y z
N MET A 1 -13.97 6.17 27.72
CA MET A 1 -15.12 5.96 26.82
C MET A 1 -15.91 7.26 26.77
N LYS A 2 -16.31 7.74 25.60
CA LYS A 2 -17.15 8.94 25.44
C LYS A 2 -18.32 8.57 24.53
N ASN A 3 -19.55 8.81 24.98
CA ASN A 3 -20.78 8.46 24.25
C ASN A 3 -20.83 6.99 23.79
N GLY A 4 -20.44 6.05 24.66
CA GLY A 4 -20.42 4.61 24.34
C GLY A 4 -19.24 4.18 23.44
N GLN A 5 -18.35 5.10 23.07
CA GLN A 5 -17.26 4.82 22.14
C GLN A 5 -15.89 4.77 22.82
N LEU A 6 -15.07 3.81 22.37
CA LEU A 6 -13.72 3.60 22.85
C LEU A 6 -12.73 4.45 22.06
N TYR A 7 -11.67 4.89 22.74
CA TYR A 7 -10.60 5.68 22.12
C TYR A 7 -9.25 5.19 22.60
N LYS A 8 -8.28 5.14 21.69
CA LYS A 8 -6.86 4.92 21.99
C LYS A 8 -6.13 6.26 21.97
N ARG A 9 -5.29 6.51 22.98
CA ARG A 9 -4.37 7.64 22.96
C ARG A 9 -3.14 7.28 22.11
N SER A 10 -2.89 8.04 21.06
CA SER A 10 -1.67 7.93 20.25
C SER A 10 -0.46 8.47 21.02
N PHE A 11 0.74 8.15 20.54
CA PHE A 11 1.99 8.66 21.10
C PHE A 11 2.05 10.20 21.10
N LEU A 12 1.50 10.84 20.06
CA LEU A 12 1.40 12.30 19.93
C LEU A 12 0.26 12.91 20.77
N GLY A 13 -0.38 12.12 21.64
CA GLY A 13 -1.46 12.59 22.52
C GLY A 13 -2.83 12.74 21.86
N LYS A 14 -2.96 12.52 20.54
CA LYS A 14 -4.26 12.51 19.83
C LYS A 14 -5.09 11.29 20.24
N PHE A 15 -6.40 11.47 20.37
CA PHE A 15 -7.34 10.37 20.60
C PHE A 15 -7.84 9.80 19.27
N LEU A 16 -7.69 8.50 19.08
CA LEU A 16 -8.15 7.76 17.91
C LEU A 16 -9.39 6.95 18.31
N ARG A 17 -10.49 7.08 17.58
CA ARG A 17 -11.71 6.31 17.75
C ARG A 17 -11.43 4.84 17.43
N CYS A 18 -11.67 3.97 18.40
CA CYS A 18 -11.62 2.54 18.18
C CYS A 18 -12.87 2.13 17.40
N ILE A 19 -12.70 1.42 16.29
CA ILE A 19 -13.79 0.92 15.47
C ILE A 19 -13.88 -0.61 15.54
N GLY A 20 -15.10 -1.12 15.39
CA GLY A 20 -15.36 -2.56 15.44
C GLY A 20 -15.26 -3.25 14.07
N PRO A 21 -15.24 -4.60 14.04
CA PRO A 21 -15.16 -5.38 12.80
C PRO A 21 -16.23 -5.01 11.76
N ASN A 22 -17.42 -4.63 12.20
CA ASN A 22 -18.51 -4.23 11.31
C ASN A 22 -18.24 -2.91 10.57
N GLU A 23 -17.41 -2.03 11.12
CA GLU A 23 -17.07 -0.74 10.51
C GLU A 23 -15.76 -0.79 9.72
N ILE A 24 -14.83 -1.68 10.11
CA ILE A 24 -13.46 -1.75 9.56
C ILE A 24 -13.46 -1.86 8.04
N GLU A 25 -14.26 -2.79 7.49
CA GLU A 25 -14.27 -3.03 6.04
C GLU A 25 -14.82 -1.83 5.26
N GLU A 26 -15.90 -1.21 5.75
CA GLU A 26 -16.53 -0.04 5.11
C GLU A 26 -15.59 1.16 5.11
N VAL A 27 -14.99 1.47 6.26
CA VAL A 27 -14.02 2.57 6.40
C VAL A 27 -12.79 2.32 5.54
N MET A 28 -12.25 1.10 5.50
CA MET A 28 -11.10 0.79 4.62
C MET A 28 -11.46 0.98 3.15
N LYS A 29 -12.63 0.53 2.71
CA LYS A 29 -13.10 0.69 1.33
C LYS A 29 -13.27 2.15 0.95
N GLU A 30 -13.92 2.95 1.80
CA GLU A 30 -14.16 4.38 1.55
C GLU A 30 -12.84 5.15 1.43
N VAL A 31 -11.94 4.97 2.41
CA VAL A 31 -10.65 5.66 2.45
C VAL A 31 -9.74 5.22 1.32
N HIS A 32 -9.78 3.94 0.94
CA HIS A 32 -9.00 3.43 -0.17
C HIS A 32 -9.55 3.87 -1.53
N ALA A 33 -10.87 3.88 -1.72
CA ALA A 33 -11.50 4.22 -2.99
C ALA A 33 -11.18 5.65 -3.46
N GLY A 34 -11.10 6.59 -2.53
CA GLY A 34 -10.76 7.99 -2.84
C GLY A 34 -9.36 8.20 -3.41
N ASP A 35 -8.45 7.21 -3.27
CA ASP A 35 -7.07 7.31 -3.73
C ASP A 35 -6.56 5.99 -4.39
N CYS A 36 -7.51 5.14 -4.79
CA CYS A 36 -7.24 3.85 -5.42
C CYS A 36 -6.66 4.11 -6.81
N GLY A 37 -5.42 3.65 -7.04
CA GLY A 37 -4.68 3.93 -8.29
C GLY A 37 -3.67 5.07 -8.19
N SER A 38 -3.57 5.78 -7.06
CA SER A 38 -2.57 6.84 -6.85
C SER A 38 -1.26 6.33 -6.22
N ARG A 39 -0.96 5.02 -6.36
CA ARG A 39 0.16 4.34 -5.67
C ARG A 39 -0.04 4.19 -4.15
N MET A 40 -1.29 4.17 -3.67
CA MET A 40 -1.54 3.91 -2.24
C MET A 40 -1.27 2.44 -1.87
N GLY A 41 -0.05 2.18 -1.41
CA GLY A 41 0.26 0.94 -0.69
C GLY A 41 -0.37 0.94 0.72
N GLY A 42 -0.40 -0.23 1.37
CA GLY A 42 -1.06 -0.41 2.67
C GLY A 42 -0.56 0.53 3.77
N ARG A 43 0.73 0.89 3.75
CA ARG A 43 1.30 1.88 4.68
C ARG A 43 0.62 3.25 4.60
N ARG A 44 0.36 3.74 3.39
CA ARG A 44 -0.29 5.05 3.20
C ARG A 44 -1.77 5.00 3.60
N LEU A 45 -2.43 3.86 3.37
CA LEU A 45 -3.79 3.62 3.87
C LEU A 45 -3.82 3.66 5.40
N TYR A 46 -2.89 2.97 6.07
CA TYR A 46 -2.72 3.03 7.52
C TYR A 46 -2.52 4.46 8.02
N GLU A 47 -1.57 5.20 7.45
CA GLU A 47 -1.26 6.58 7.85
C GLU A 47 -2.49 7.49 7.67
N GLN A 48 -3.24 7.33 6.57
CA GLN A 48 -4.44 8.11 6.30
C GLN A 48 -5.56 7.81 7.32
N LEU A 49 -5.79 6.54 7.64
CA LEU A 49 -6.78 6.15 8.65
C LEU A 49 -6.43 6.67 10.05
N ILE A 50 -5.15 6.65 10.44
CA ILE A 50 -4.67 7.27 11.69
C ILE A 50 -4.89 8.79 11.66
N SER A 51 -4.64 9.43 10.52
CA SER A 51 -4.86 10.88 10.33
C SER A 51 -6.33 11.26 10.46
N MET A 52 -7.23 10.40 9.95
CA MET A 52 -8.69 10.51 10.11
C MET A 52 -9.16 10.15 11.52
N GLY A 53 -8.28 9.64 12.37
CA GLY A 53 -8.58 9.37 13.77
C GLY A 53 -9.17 8.00 14.04
N TYR A 54 -8.99 7.01 13.16
CA TYR A 54 -9.45 5.63 13.39
C TYR A 54 -8.36 4.75 13.97
N PHE A 55 -8.75 3.71 14.71
CA PHE A 55 -7.83 2.71 15.22
C PHE A 55 -8.51 1.34 15.43
N TRP A 56 -7.77 0.27 15.16
CA TRP A 56 -8.05 -1.08 15.67
C TRP A 56 -6.72 -1.86 15.82
N PRO A 57 -6.65 -2.92 16.65
CA PRO A 57 -5.38 -3.56 17.00
C PRO A 57 -4.57 -4.11 15.82
N ALA A 58 -5.23 -4.68 14.80
CA ALA A 58 -4.60 -5.31 13.64
C ALA A 58 -4.51 -4.39 12.40
N MET A 59 -4.78 -3.09 12.57
CA MET A 59 -4.93 -2.12 11.48
C MET A 59 -3.74 -2.06 10.51
N GLU A 60 -2.52 -2.12 11.03
CA GLU A 60 -1.33 -2.06 10.17
C GLU A 60 -1.25 -3.27 9.23
N ASN A 61 -1.45 -4.49 9.74
CA ASN A 61 -1.43 -5.69 8.90
C ASN A 61 -2.62 -5.74 7.94
N GLU A 62 -3.82 -5.45 8.44
CA GLU A 62 -5.04 -5.52 7.62
C GLU A 62 -5.04 -4.50 6.48
N THR A 63 -4.51 -3.30 6.68
CA THR A 63 -4.37 -2.31 5.61
C THR A 63 -3.34 -2.74 4.55
N MET A 64 -2.27 -3.43 4.93
CA MET A 64 -1.33 -4.05 3.99
C MET A 64 -1.97 -5.16 3.18
N GLU A 65 -2.69 -6.08 3.82
CA GLU A 65 -3.39 -7.17 3.15
C GLU A 65 -4.52 -6.68 2.25
N PHE A 66 -5.22 -5.62 2.65
CA PHE A 66 -6.25 -4.98 1.86
C PHE A 66 -5.66 -4.39 0.57
N ALA A 67 -4.61 -3.56 0.69
CA ALA A 67 -3.96 -2.98 -0.48
C ALA A 67 -3.33 -4.04 -1.40
N ARG A 68 -2.78 -5.12 -0.84
CA ARG A 68 -2.25 -6.26 -1.61
C ARG A 68 -3.31 -6.98 -2.43
N ARG A 69 -4.56 -7.05 -1.95
CA ARG A 69 -5.68 -7.68 -2.68
C ARG A 69 -6.31 -6.77 -3.73
N CYS A 70 -5.98 -5.48 -3.74
CA CYS A 70 -6.54 -4.54 -4.72
C CYS A 70 -5.85 -4.67 -6.08
N GLU A 71 -6.58 -5.14 -7.09
CA GLU A 71 -6.06 -5.33 -8.45
C GLU A 71 -5.51 -4.03 -9.07
N ALA A 72 -6.18 -2.90 -8.85
CA ALA A 72 -5.73 -1.60 -9.35
C ALA A 72 -4.37 -1.21 -8.74
N CYS A 73 -4.18 -1.47 -7.44
CA CYS A 73 -2.91 -1.25 -6.77
C CYS A 73 -1.82 -2.23 -7.22
N GLN A 74 -2.16 -3.50 -7.49
CA GLN A 74 -1.21 -4.49 -8.01
C GLN A 74 -0.69 -4.11 -9.40
N LYS A 75 -1.59 -3.75 -10.34
CA LYS A 75 -1.23 -3.37 -11.71
C LYS A 75 -0.26 -2.19 -11.71
N LEU A 76 -0.49 -1.19 -10.87
CA LEU A 76 0.37 0.00 -10.81
C LEU A 76 1.66 -0.24 -10.00
N GLY A 77 1.61 -1.05 -8.94
CA GLY A 77 2.79 -1.41 -8.16
C GLY A 77 3.84 -2.17 -8.98
N ASN A 78 3.40 -3.08 -9.85
CA ASN A 78 4.29 -3.83 -10.74
C ASN A 78 5.04 -2.93 -11.73
N LEU A 79 4.43 -1.83 -12.19
CA LEU A 79 5.09 -0.87 -13.08
C LEU A 79 6.28 -0.15 -12.43
N ILE A 80 6.28 0.01 -11.10
CA ILE A 80 7.39 0.63 -10.34
C ILE A 80 8.54 -0.37 -10.15
N HIS A 81 8.23 -1.66 -10.11
CA HIS A 81 9.21 -2.76 -9.96
C HIS A 81 9.74 -3.29 -11.29
N ALA A 82 9.21 -2.83 -12.42
CA ALA A 82 9.77 -3.16 -13.72
C ALA A 82 11.19 -2.57 -13.85
N PRO A 83 12.20 -3.34 -14.30
CA PRO A 83 13.52 -2.79 -14.57
C PRO A 83 13.41 -1.67 -15.60
N SER A 84 14.03 -0.53 -15.31
CA SER A 84 13.95 0.70 -16.13
C SER A 84 14.56 0.59 -17.54
N VAL A 85 15.12 -0.56 -17.90
CA VAL A 85 15.84 -0.78 -19.14
C VAL A 85 15.54 -2.20 -19.63
N GLU A 86 14.93 -2.33 -20.82
CA GLU A 86 15.19 -3.51 -21.63
C GLU A 86 16.67 -3.46 -21.99
N MET A 87 17.43 -4.44 -21.51
CA MET A 87 18.86 -4.56 -21.76
C MET A 87 19.04 -4.86 -23.24
N GLY A 88 19.03 -3.81 -24.07
CA GLY A 88 19.44 -3.89 -25.46
C GLY A 88 20.82 -4.53 -25.48
N SER A 89 20.97 -5.62 -26.24
CA SER A 89 22.28 -6.22 -26.44
C SER A 89 23.22 -5.13 -26.93
N VAL A 90 24.28 -4.88 -26.17
CA VAL A 90 25.40 -4.07 -26.65
C VAL A 90 25.98 -4.85 -27.81
N THR A 91 25.49 -4.55 -29.01
CA THR A 91 26.12 -5.00 -30.24
C THR A 91 27.37 -4.14 -30.34
N SER A 92 28.44 -4.64 -29.73
CA SER A 92 29.76 -4.03 -29.87
C SER A 92 30.07 -3.95 -31.36
N PRO A 93 30.52 -2.80 -31.89
CA PRO A 93 30.89 -2.66 -33.30
C PRO A 93 32.17 -3.44 -33.66
N TRP A 94 32.75 -4.19 -32.71
CA TRP A 94 33.99 -4.93 -32.88
C TRP A 94 33.73 -6.38 -33.30
N PRO A 95 34.10 -6.80 -34.52
CA PRO A 95 33.69 -8.07 -35.12
C PRO A 95 34.39 -9.32 -34.56
N PHE A 96 35.09 -9.27 -33.41
CA PHE A 96 35.88 -10.40 -32.89
C PHE A 96 35.59 -10.79 -31.44
N HIS A 97 34.47 -10.38 -30.84
CA HIS A 97 34.23 -10.64 -29.43
C HIS A 97 32.96 -11.44 -29.14
N THR A 98 32.80 -12.63 -29.75
CA THR A 98 32.20 -13.82 -29.11
C THR A 98 32.25 -15.03 -30.03
N TRP A 99 32.72 -16.18 -29.52
CA TRP A 99 32.41 -17.48 -30.10
C TRP A 99 31.24 -18.03 -29.30
N SER A 100 30.06 -18.05 -29.91
CA SER A 100 28.88 -18.71 -29.34
C SER A 100 28.94 -20.19 -29.73
N LEU A 101 28.89 -21.09 -28.74
CA LEU A 101 28.57 -22.50 -28.95
C LEU A 101 27.09 -22.70 -28.64
N ASP A 102 26.43 -23.49 -29.50
CA ASP A 102 25.00 -23.89 -29.46
C ASP A 102 24.65 -24.74 -28.22
#